data_AF-A0A415BH15-F1
#
_entry.id   AF-A0A415BH15-F1
#
_cell.length_a   1.000
_cell.length_b   1.000
_cell.length_c   1.000
_cell.angle_alpha   90.00
_cell.angle_beta   90.00
_cell.angle_gamma   90.00
#
_symmetry.space_group_name_H-M   'P 1'
#
loop_
_entity.id
_entity.type
_entity.pdbx_description
1 polymer ?
#
loop_
_entity_poly.entity_id
_entity_poly.type
_entity_poly.pdbx_seq_one_letter_code
_entity_poly.pdbx_strand_id
1 'polypeptide(L)'
;MGQEDAAQDAEACAEALESLDRISLDEIAFDDSGADVQDEPEAEAQSDDQDADDVEPAEDEADHEDTESEAGNQPESDTGEETVLLDSLPAEDSLTRELPGLGSAPAVDETIAMGDIPLPSVPSAREAEARHRKMPPKRRNLMVAGVVAVALVAGGAGYAAWNGYQQEQAAAVAASAHTMMSVQIGVHAAGLDCSTGSKIPVQVSGQDSDGSSVSETLYVDEHGRGIKLLPGDYTLSIAASPIAADGTIYTVPTTKTQVTVKSDGQDLSAQAAFKLKVPSADTVTNDQIDAAAKYAEEGGTSSAATAKVLQQAATARRNAAVNAVGAQKAQAARDADARHKATDLYQLDIPVEWYGKVETWQNGSTLCIYLAGDSDTPLVTLVTVRDGESFTPDEGDAVLGAANLGNGYTVYASGPVYPYVVPQTINGRTQSPVSTYPMDTAIELVELTTGNRYTYSQIKNDLVGKDGNADAATKLETDYLAQILLPSIKAQD
;
A
#
# COMPACT_ATOMS: atom_id res chain seq x y z
N MET A 1 30.71 38.09 -33.76
CA MET A 1 29.36 38.49 -33.31
C MET A 1 28.35 37.42 -33.71
N GLY A 2 28.29 36.31 -32.97
CA GLY A 2 27.41 35.17 -33.30
C GLY A 2 28.04 33.78 -33.14
N GLN A 3 29.28 33.69 -32.63
CA GLN A 3 29.94 32.42 -32.30
C GLN A 3 30.73 32.49 -30.97
N GLU A 4 30.74 33.66 -30.31
CA GLU A 4 31.44 33.93 -29.05
C GLU A 4 30.49 33.80 -27.84
N ASP A 5 29.21 34.23 -27.96
CA ASP A 5 28.17 34.06 -26.92
C ASP A 5 27.99 32.59 -26.50
N ALA A 6 27.88 31.69 -27.48
CA ALA A 6 27.61 30.27 -27.25
C ALA A 6 28.77 29.50 -26.59
N ALA A 7 29.94 30.14 -26.42
CA ALA A 7 31.06 29.56 -25.69
C ALA A 7 31.01 29.91 -24.20
N GLN A 8 30.62 31.14 -23.84
CA GLN A 8 30.62 31.61 -22.45
C GLN A 8 29.50 30.96 -21.61
N ASP A 9 28.34 30.70 -22.22
CA ASP A 9 27.21 30.02 -21.57
C ASP A 9 27.50 28.53 -21.28
N ALA A 10 28.40 27.91 -22.04
CA ALA A 10 28.86 26.55 -21.81
C ALA A 10 29.88 26.44 -20.67
N GLU A 11 30.70 27.48 -20.45
CA GLU A 11 31.72 27.54 -19.41
C GLU A 11 31.08 27.71 -18.02
N ALA A 12 30.03 28.55 -17.90
CA ALA A 12 29.24 28.70 -16.67
C ALA A 12 28.53 27.39 -16.23
N CYS A 13 28.19 26.51 -17.18
CA CYS A 13 27.62 25.20 -16.88
C CYS A 13 28.66 24.18 -16.36
N ALA A 14 29.95 24.41 -16.59
CA ALA A 14 31.03 23.55 -16.10
C ALA A 14 31.38 23.84 -14.63
N GLU A 15 31.49 25.11 -14.25
CA GLU A 15 31.81 25.49 -12.85
C GLU A 15 30.73 25.05 -11.86
N ALA A 16 29.46 25.02 -12.28
CA ALA A 16 28.36 24.50 -11.47
C ALA A 16 28.52 23.01 -11.15
N LEU A 17 29.05 22.20 -12.08
CA LEU A 17 29.24 20.75 -11.89
C LEU A 17 30.38 20.42 -10.93
N GLU A 18 31.48 21.18 -10.93
CA GLU A 18 32.61 20.94 -10.02
C GLU A 18 32.29 21.33 -8.55
N SER A 19 31.22 22.10 -8.33
CA SER A 19 30.79 22.53 -6.98
C SER A 19 30.05 21.44 -6.19
N LEU A 20 29.41 20.48 -6.85
CA LEU A 20 28.59 19.45 -6.20
C LEU A 20 29.40 18.20 -5.79
N ASP A 21 30.50 17.92 -6.49
CA ASP A 21 31.34 16.73 -6.24
C ASP A 21 32.22 16.84 -4.97
N ARG A 22 32.20 18.01 -4.30
CA ARG A 22 32.97 18.28 -3.07
C ARG A 22 32.13 18.33 -1.78
N ILE A 23 30.81 18.17 -1.85
CA ILE A 23 29.92 18.21 -0.67
C ILE A 23 29.61 16.78 -0.17
N SER A 24 30.04 15.75 -0.90
CA SER A 24 29.68 14.34 -0.70
C SER A 24 30.69 13.50 0.09
N LEU A 25 31.81 14.07 0.58
CA LEU A 25 32.95 13.29 1.10
C LEU A 25 33.55 13.70 2.46
N ASP A 26 33.19 14.85 3.04
CA ASP A 26 33.84 15.37 4.27
C ASP A 26 32.96 15.37 5.55
N GLU A 27 31.70 14.86 5.50
CA GLU A 27 30.75 14.95 6.64
C GLU A 27 30.17 13.61 7.16
N ILE A 28 30.92 12.50 7.07
CA ILE A 28 30.71 11.32 7.95
C ILE A 28 32.05 10.77 8.44
N ALA A 29 32.70 11.52 9.34
CA ALA A 29 33.70 10.97 10.24
C ALA A 29 33.02 10.66 11.58
N PHE A 30 32.94 9.38 11.96
CA PHE A 30 32.52 9.02 13.32
C PHE A 30 33.66 9.30 14.31
N ASP A 31 33.33 9.99 15.40
CA ASP A 31 34.28 10.39 16.44
C ASP A 31 34.54 9.23 17.42
N ASP A 32 35.55 8.42 17.11
CA ASP A 32 36.02 7.32 17.96
C ASP A 32 36.93 7.85 19.08
N SER A 33 36.31 8.36 20.15
CA SER A 33 36.99 8.94 21.31
C SER A 33 37.51 7.88 22.31
N GLY A 34 38.35 6.96 21.81
CA GLY A 34 39.06 5.99 22.65
C GLY A 34 39.95 6.68 23.69
N ALA A 35 39.60 6.54 24.98
CA ALA A 35 40.34 7.15 26.09
C ALA A 35 41.50 6.25 26.55
N ASP A 36 42.73 6.67 26.22
CA ASP A 36 43.97 6.03 26.66
C ASP A 36 44.30 6.33 28.13
N VAL A 37 44.63 5.28 28.90
CA VAL A 37 45.36 5.36 30.17
C VAL A 37 46.28 4.14 30.28
N GLN A 38 47.54 4.28 29.87
CA GLN A 38 48.62 3.42 30.33
C GLN A 38 49.12 3.86 31.71
N ASP A 39 49.22 2.93 32.67
CA ASP A 39 50.43 2.82 33.51
C ASP A 39 50.51 1.44 34.20
N GLU A 40 51.68 0.84 34.09
CA GLU A 40 52.20 -0.39 34.73
C GLU A 40 53.58 0.00 35.32
N PRO A 41 54.22 -0.73 36.28
CA PRO A 41 54.04 -2.15 36.55
C PRO A 41 54.13 -2.60 38.05
N GLU A 42 54.09 -3.92 38.24
CA GLU A 42 54.84 -4.72 39.24
C GLU A 42 54.83 -4.34 40.75
N ALA A 43 54.26 -5.22 41.57
CA ALA A 43 54.76 -5.54 42.91
C ALA A 43 54.52 -7.02 43.28
N GLU A 44 55.57 -7.69 43.75
CA GLU A 44 55.63 -9.12 44.09
C GLU A 44 55.01 -9.48 45.46
N ALA A 45 54.81 -10.80 45.65
CA ALA A 45 55.03 -11.57 46.90
C ALA A 45 53.84 -12.16 47.72
N GLN A 46 53.69 -13.49 47.56
CA GLN A 46 53.69 -14.54 48.61
C GLN A 46 52.53 -14.74 49.62
N SER A 47 52.24 -16.05 49.83
CA SER A 47 51.88 -16.74 51.10
C SER A 47 50.55 -16.42 51.79
N ASP A 48 49.93 -17.32 52.55
CA ASP A 48 49.98 -18.80 52.71
C ASP A 48 48.64 -19.17 53.41
N ASP A 49 47.88 -20.17 52.95
CA ASP A 49 47.77 -21.54 53.51
C ASP A 49 46.85 -21.69 54.75
N GLN A 50 46.27 -22.88 54.92
CA GLN A 50 45.44 -23.36 56.05
C GLN A 50 44.07 -22.63 56.28
N ASP A 51 43.01 -23.27 56.77
CA ASP A 51 42.86 -24.68 57.18
C ASP A 51 41.43 -25.20 56.88
N ALA A 52 41.25 -26.52 56.90
CA ALA A 52 39.93 -27.16 56.84
C ALA A 52 39.48 -27.62 58.24
N ASP A 53 38.16 -27.76 58.45
CA ASP A 53 37.65 -28.62 59.54
C ASP A 53 36.27 -29.21 59.20
N ASP A 54 35.94 -30.35 59.80
CA ASP A 54 34.95 -31.33 59.32
C ASP A 54 33.91 -31.69 60.41
N VAL A 55 32.61 -31.46 60.15
CA VAL A 55 31.49 -31.99 60.96
C VAL A 55 30.19 -32.22 60.16
N GLU A 56 30.02 -33.43 59.64
CA GLU A 56 28.74 -34.18 59.67
C GLU A 56 28.70 -35.04 60.97
N PRO A 57 27.62 -35.76 61.37
CA PRO A 57 26.28 -35.88 60.76
C PRO A 57 25.10 -35.69 61.74
N ALA A 58 23.86 -35.91 61.27
CA ALA A 58 22.89 -36.78 61.97
C ALA A 58 21.67 -37.15 61.09
N GLU A 59 21.33 -38.45 61.06
CA GLU A 59 20.12 -39.01 60.45
C GLU A 59 18.92 -38.94 61.42
N ASP A 60 17.68 -38.91 60.91
CA ASP A 60 16.51 -39.46 61.61
C ASP A 60 15.49 -40.01 60.59
N GLU A 61 14.87 -41.15 60.90
CA GLU A 61 14.12 -42.01 59.98
C GLU A 61 12.76 -42.40 60.60
N ALA A 62 11.65 -42.09 59.91
CA ALA A 62 10.30 -42.32 60.43
C ALA A 62 9.21 -42.51 59.35
N ASP A 63 9.38 -43.55 58.53
CA ASP A 63 8.40 -44.65 58.39
C ASP A 63 6.90 -44.33 58.66
N HIS A 64 6.05 -44.38 57.61
CA HIS A 64 4.98 -45.39 57.51
C HIS A 64 4.16 -45.33 56.20
N GLU A 65 3.69 -46.51 55.79
CA GLU A 65 2.83 -46.77 54.61
C GLU A 65 1.33 -46.61 54.94
N ASP A 66 0.44 -46.49 53.93
CA ASP A 66 -0.48 -47.59 53.50
C ASP A 66 -1.79 -47.18 52.74
N THR A 67 -2.25 -48.09 51.87
CA THR A 67 -3.64 -48.33 51.37
C THR A 67 -4.49 -47.32 50.54
N GLU A 68 -4.62 -47.64 49.25
CA GLU A 68 -5.84 -48.05 48.50
C GLU A 68 -7.18 -47.24 48.43
N SER A 69 -7.55 -46.87 47.19
CA SER A 69 -8.89 -47.04 46.54
C SER A 69 -10.09 -46.17 47.01
N GLU A 70 -11.24 -46.04 46.30
CA GLU A 70 -11.77 -46.63 45.05
C GLU A 70 -12.80 -45.67 44.38
N ALA A 71 -12.99 -45.75 43.05
CA ALA A 71 -14.16 -45.30 42.24
C ALA A 71 -14.60 -43.80 42.26
N GLY A 72 -15.21 -43.25 41.20
CA GLY A 72 -15.51 -43.79 39.86
C GLY A 72 -16.43 -42.88 39.02
N ASN A 73 -16.92 -43.42 37.89
CA ASN A 73 -17.87 -42.85 36.89
C ASN A 73 -17.33 -41.88 35.81
N GLN A 74 -17.17 -42.43 34.59
CA GLN A 74 -17.58 -41.75 33.35
C GLN A 74 -19.13 -41.62 33.30
N PRO A 75 -19.68 -40.89 32.32
CA PRO A 75 -20.17 -41.60 31.14
C PRO A 75 -19.65 -41.05 29.81
N GLU A 76 -19.90 -41.80 28.73
CA GLU A 76 -19.52 -41.49 27.35
C GLU A 76 -20.61 -40.68 26.62
N SER A 77 -20.24 -39.89 25.62
CA SER A 77 -21.14 -39.54 24.50
C SER A 77 -20.38 -39.13 23.23
N ASP A 78 -20.90 -39.56 22.09
CA ASP A 78 -20.29 -39.46 20.76
C ASP A 78 -20.33 -38.06 20.11
N THR A 79 -19.28 -37.75 19.36
CA THR A 79 -19.26 -37.15 18.00
C THR A 79 -20.39 -36.19 17.57
N GLY A 80 -20.04 -34.93 17.22
CA GLY A 80 -20.85 -34.17 16.25
C GLY A 80 -20.74 -32.63 16.18
N GLU A 81 -19.59 -32.06 15.79
CA GLU A 81 -19.47 -30.66 15.32
C GLU A 81 -18.35 -30.60 14.27
N GLU A 82 -18.56 -30.33 12.97
CA GLU A 82 -19.39 -29.36 12.22
C GLU A 82 -18.83 -27.93 12.23
N THR A 83 -18.58 -27.40 11.02
CA THR A 83 -17.82 -26.18 10.78
C THR A 83 -18.69 -24.92 10.89
N VAL A 84 -18.33 -23.98 11.77
CA VAL A 84 -18.91 -22.63 11.78
C VAL A 84 -17.82 -21.57 11.73
N LEU A 85 -17.71 -20.90 10.58
CA LEU A 85 -17.09 -19.57 10.51
C LEU A 85 -18.08 -18.56 11.09
N LEU A 86 -17.71 -17.85 12.15
CA LEU A 86 -18.52 -16.73 12.64
C LEU A 86 -18.28 -15.49 11.77
N ASP A 87 -19.22 -15.24 10.86
CA ASP A 87 -19.64 -13.89 10.52
C ASP A 87 -21.06 -13.67 11.08
N SER A 88 -21.22 -12.68 11.96
CA SER A 88 -22.51 -12.18 12.47
C SER A 88 -22.30 -11.03 13.46
N LEU A 89 -22.91 -9.87 13.18
CA LEU A 89 -23.68 -9.01 14.11
C LEU A 89 -24.08 -7.70 13.37
N PRO A 90 -25.28 -7.14 13.57
CA PRO A 90 -26.59 -7.81 13.51
C PRO A 90 -27.63 -7.01 12.66
N ALA A 91 -28.87 -7.51 12.61
CA ALA A 91 -30.06 -6.76 12.17
C ALA A 91 -30.47 -5.71 13.25
N GLU A 92 -31.52 -4.87 13.16
CA GLU A 92 -32.94 -5.02 12.77
C GLU A 92 -33.42 -3.75 11.99
N ASP A 93 -34.65 -3.55 11.48
CA ASP A 93 -35.90 -4.34 11.48
C ASP A 93 -36.65 -4.11 10.14
N SER A 94 -37.65 -4.94 9.84
CA SER A 94 -38.52 -4.87 8.67
C SER A 94 -39.77 -4.01 8.90
N LEU A 95 -40.50 -3.68 7.82
CA LEU A 95 -41.96 -3.90 7.77
C LEU A 95 -42.55 -3.74 6.35
N THR A 96 -43.21 -4.78 5.86
CA THR A 96 -44.03 -4.76 4.63
C THR A 96 -45.44 -5.26 4.92
N ARG A 97 -46.47 -4.46 4.57
CA ARG A 97 -47.82 -4.97 4.26
C ARG A 97 -48.68 -3.95 3.52
N GLU A 98 -49.56 -4.43 2.64
CA GLU A 98 -50.51 -3.61 1.87
C GLU A 98 -51.93 -3.61 2.45
N LEU A 99 -52.64 -2.48 2.26
CA LEU A 99 -54.05 -2.30 1.81
C LEU A 99 -55.23 -3.04 2.52
N PRO A 100 -56.53 -2.71 2.26
CA PRO A 100 -57.12 -1.61 1.47
C PRO A 100 -58.23 -0.78 2.19
N GLY A 101 -58.75 0.29 1.54
CA GLY A 101 -60.22 0.42 1.36
C GLY A 101 -60.97 1.74 1.71
N LEU A 102 -61.77 2.21 0.73
CA LEU A 102 -62.99 3.06 0.80
C LEU A 102 -62.89 4.55 1.24
N GLY A 103 -63.70 5.45 0.64
CA GLY A 103 -63.84 6.79 1.25
C GLY A 103 -64.73 7.94 0.72
N SER A 104 -65.25 7.98 -0.52
CA SER A 104 -66.21 9.02 -1.02
C SER A 104 -65.78 10.52 -1.07
N ALA A 105 -66.46 11.29 -1.91
CA ALA A 105 -66.45 12.77 -2.00
C ALA A 105 -67.58 13.39 -1.11
N PRO A 106 -67.78 14.73 -0.93
CA PRO A 106 -67.96 15.71 -2.03
C PRO A 106 -67.58 17.20 -1.78
N ALA A 107 -67.90 18.04 -2.79
CA ALA A 107 -68.40 19.43 -2.73
C ALA A 107 -67.42 20.65 -2.69
N VAL A 108 -67.48 21.46 -3.77
CA VAL A 108 -67.37 22.94 -3.96
C VAL A 108 -66.53 23.82 -3.00
N ASP A 109 -65.82 24.87 -3.43
CA ASP A 109 -65.73 25.57 -4.75
C ASP A 109 -64.31 26.23 -4.89
N GLU A 110 -63.92 27.19 -5.75
CA GLU A 110 -64.60 28.16 -6.65
C GLU A 110 -63.68 28.55 -7.85
N THR A 111 -63.92 29.67 -8.53
CA THR A 111 -63.14 30.25 -9.65
C THR A 111 -61.94 31.10 -9.16
N ILE A 112 -60.96 31.60 -9.94
CA ILE A 112 -60.89 32.19 -11.31
C ILE A 112 -59.57 31.70 -11.97
N ALA A 113 -59.49 31.13 -13.19
CA ALA A 113 -60.10 31.36 -14.50
C ALA A 113 -59.38 32.39 -15.42
N MET A 114 -58.44 31.90 -16.26
CA MET A 114 -57.95 32.45 -17.54
C MET A 114 -56.83 31.51 -18.06
N GLY A 115 -56.80 31.02 -19.30
CA GLY A 115 -57.78 31.10 -20.40
C GLY A 115 -57.26 30.29 -21.60
N ASP A 116 -57.77 29.07 -21.77
CA ASP A 116 -57.32 28.08 -22.76
C ASP A 116 -58.05 28.21 -24.11
N ILE A 117 -57.53 27.59 -25.18
CA ILE A 117 -58.26 26.84 -26.24
C ILE A 117 -57.28 26.38 -27.36
N PRO A 118 -57.33 25.10 -27.82
CA PRO A 118 -56.29 24.52 -28.68
C PRO A 118 -56.72 24.28 -30.16
N LEU A 119 -55.79 23.72 -30.94
CA LEU A 119 -56.05 23.08 -32.24
C LEU A 119 -56.94 21.82 -32.09
N PRO A 120 -57.85 21.55 -33.04
CA PRO A 120 -58.19 20.17 -33.37
C PRO A 120 -58.27 19.85 -34.88
N SER A 121 -58.20 18.56 -35.19
CA SER A 121 -58.09 17.98 -36.54
C SER A 121 -59.43 17.84 -37.29
N VAL A 122 -59.32 17.53 -38.59
CA VAL A 122 -60.41 17.35 -39.56
C VAL A 122 -61.22 16.05 -39.34
N PRO A 123 -62.55 16.07 -39.49
CA PRO A 123 -63.37 14.88 -39.80
C PRO A 123 -63.75 14.81 -41.30
N SER A 124 -63.85 13.60 -41.86
CA SER A 124 -64.08 13.38 -43.29
C SER A 124 -65.54 13.08 -43.68
N ALA A 125 -65.87 13.44 -44.93
CA ALA A 125 -66.98 13.02 -45.79
C ALA A 125 -68.19 12.26 -45.20
N ARG A 126 -69.38 12.89 -45.33
CA ARG A 126 -70.65 12.22 -45.69
C ARG A 126 -71.42 13.05 -46.72
N GLU A 127 -72.28 12.38 -47.49
CA GLU A 127 -72.85 12.87 -48.76
C GLU A 127 -74.32 13.35 -48.66
N ALA A 128 -74.73 14.21 -49.62
CA ALA A 128 -76.10 14.35 -50.16
C ALA A 128 -77.24 14.88 -49.21
N GLU A 129 -78.36 15.51 -49.62
CA GLU A 129 -78.89 16.11 -50.87
C GLU A 129 -80.15 16.98 -50.57
N ALA A 130 -80.44 18.18 -51.11
CA ALA A 130 -79.60 19.31 -51.52
C ALA A 130 -80.32 20.68 -51.25
N ARG A 131 -81.15 21.36 -52.08
CA ARG A 131 -81.65 21.20 -53.48
C ARG A 131 -81.87 22.57 -54.17
N HIS A 132 -81.74 22.56 -55.51
CA HIS A 132 -82.35 23.47 -56.51
C HIS A 132 -82.43 25.01 -56.26
N ARG A 133 -81.63 25.79 -57.03
CA ARG A 133 -82.10 26.47 -58.26
C ARG A 133 -80.94 26.89 -59.20
N LYS A 134 -81.12 26.71 -60.51
CA LYS A 134 -80.26 27.24 -61.62
C LYS A 134 -80.68 28.69 -61.93
N MET A 135 -79.96 29.62 -62.58
CA MET A 135 -78.69 29.74 -63.34
C MET A 135 -78.37 31.30 -63.40
N PRO A 136 -77.53 31.93 -64.26
CA PRO A 136 -76.63 31.48 -65.36
C PRO A 136 -75.15 31.98 -65.25
N PRO A 137 -74.23 31.68 -66.19
CA PRO A 137 -72.80 32.01 -66.06
C PRO A 137 -72.35 33.30 -66.77
N LYS A 138 -71.72 34.22 -66.01
CA LYS A 138 -70.63 35.15 -66.46
C LYS A 138 -70.01 35.84 -65.22
N ARG A 139 -68.76 36.33 -65.36
CA ARG A 139 -67.94 36.99 -64.29
C ARG A 139 -67.38 36.06 -63.18
N ARG A 140 -66.55 35.06 -63.53
CA ARG A 140 -65.73 34.29 -62.55
C ARG A 140 -64.23 34.20 -62.92
N ASN A 141 -63.71 35.20 -63.65
CA ASN A 141 -62.33 35.21 -64.17
C ASN A 141 -61.46 36.37 -63.66
N LEU A 142 -62.00 37.27 -62.81
CA LEU A 142 -61.29 38.46 -62.33
C LEU A 142 -60.93 38.44 -60.83
N MET A 143 -61.56 37.59 -60.02
CA MET A 143 -61.37 37.59 -58.56
C MET A 143 -60.35 36.54 -58.07
N VAL A 144 -59.95 35.58 -58.91
CA VAL A 144 -58.97 34.54 -58.55
C VAL A 144 -57.52 35.00 -58.79
N ALA A 145 -57.29 35.84 -59.80
CA ALA A 145 -55.94 36.31 -60.15
C ALA A 145 -55.31 37.23 -59.07
N GLY A 146 -56.10 38.06 -58.40
CA GLY A 146 -55.60 39.04 -57.43
C GLY A 146 -55.06 38.42 -56.13
N VAL A 147 -55.68 37.34 -55.63
CA VAL A 147 -55.32 36.74 -54.34
C VAL A 147 -54.05 35.89 -54.43
N VAL A 148 -53.89 35.15 -55.53
CA VAL A 148 -52.71 34.30 -55.76
C VAL A 148 -51.42 35.13 -55.90
N ALA A 149 -51.52 36.33 -56.51
CA ALA A 149 -50.37 37.23 -56.67
C ALA A 149 -49.80 37.72 -55.32
N VAL A 150 -50.65 38.03 -54.34
CA VAL A 150 -50.21 38.55 -53.03
C VAL A 150 -49.57 37.44 -52.17
N ALA A 151 -50.14 36.22 -52.20
CA ALA A 151 -49.60 35.08 -51.45
C ALA A 151 -48.18 34.69 -51.89
N LEU A 152 -47.90 34.72 -53.20
CA LEU A 152 -46.57 34.40 -53.75
C LEU A 152 -45.50 35.43 -53.36
N VAL A 153 -45.85 36.72 -53.28
CA VAL A 153 -44.90 37.78 -52.90
C VAL A 153 -44.52 37.70 -51.41
N ALA A 154 -45.48 37.38 -50.53
CA ALA A 154 -45.20 37.17 -49.11
C ALA A 154 -44.32 35.93 -48.87
N GLY A 155 -44.62 34.81 -49.56
CA GLY A 155 -43.83 33.58 -49.47
C GLY A 155 -42.40 33.74 -49.97
N GLY A 156 -42.20 34.44 -51.10
CA GLY A 156 -40.87 34.66 -51.69
C GLY A 156 -39.93 35.47 -50.79
N ALA A 157 -40.44 36.52 -50.14
CA ALA A 157 -39.65 37.33 -49.20
C ALA A 157 -39.26 36.55 -47.93
N GLY A 158 -40.22 35.79 -47.37
CA GLY A 158 -39.96 34.91 -46.21
C GLY A 158 -38.95 33.81 -46.52
N TYR A 159 -39.04 33.18 -47.70
CA TYR A 159 -38.09 32.15 -48.12
C TYR A 159 -36.68 32.73 -48.36
N ALA A 160 -36.57 33.92 -48.98
CA ALA A 160 -35.28 34.58 -49.16
C ALA A 160 -34.62 34.96 -47.82
N ALA A 161 -35.40 35.46 -46.85
CA ALA A 161 -34.90 35.75 -45.51
C ALA A 161 -34.51 34.49 -44.73
N TRP A 162 -35.30 33.41 -44.83
CA TRP A 162 -34.98 32.11 -44.19
C TRP A 162 -33.73 31.47 -44.80
N ASN A 163 -33.62 31.47 -46.13
CA ASN A 163 -32.47 30.91 -46.83
C ASN A 163 -31.22 31.78 -46.63
N GLY A 164 -31.38 33.11 -46.50
CA GLY A 164 -30.33 34.03 -46.07
C GLY A 164 -29.85 33.73 -44.64
N TYR A 165 -30.76 33.60 -43.67
CA TYR A 165 -30.43 33.25 -42.29
C TYR A 165 -29.84 31.84 -42.13
N GLN A 166 -30.25 30.88 -42.97
CA GLN A 166 -29.61 29.56 -43.06
C GLN A 166 -28.22 29.64 -43.72
N GLN A 167 -28.01 30.53 -44.69
CA GLN A 167 -26.72 30.72 -45.35
C GLN A 167 -25.75 31.54 -44.48
N GLU A 168 -26.24 32.49 -43.68
CA GLU A 168 -25.48 33.20 -42.65
C GLU A 168 -25.14 32.28 -41.48
N GLN A 169 -26.06 31.39 -41.04
CA GLN A 169 -25.71 30.34 -40.09
C GLN A 169 -24.72 29.33 -40.69
N ALA A 170 -24.89 28.88 -41.92
CA ALA A 170 -23.92 27.98 -42.56
C ALA A 170 -22.55 28.64 -42.76
N ALA A 171 -22.50 29.95 -43.06
CA ALA A 171 -21.26 30.71 -43.16
C ALA A 171 -20.63 30.99 -41.78
N ALA A 172 -21.42 31.25 -40.74
CA ALA A 172 -20.93 31.40 -39.37
C ALA A 172 -20.44 30.07 -38.79
N VAL A 173 -21.15 28.97 -39.06
CA VAL A 173 -20.72 27.60 -38.73
C VAL A 173 -19.43 27.27 -39.47
N ALA A 174 -19.34 27.51 -40.79
CA ALA A 174 -18.11 27.27 -41.56
C ALA A 174 -16.94 28.15 -41.08
N ALA A 175 -17.18 29.42 -40.74
CA ALA A 175 -16.16 30.30 -40.15
C ALA A 175 -15.71 29.81 -38.76
N SER A 176 -16.64 29.27 -37.95
CA SER A 176 -16.31 28.65 -36.66
C SER A 176 -15.60 27.30 -36.82
N ALA A 177 -15.90 26.53 -37.87
CA ALA A 177 -15.24 25.25 -38.17
C ALA A 177 -13.74 25.44 -38.45
N HIS A 178 -13.36 26.59 -39.02
CA HIS A 178 -11.97 26.97 -39.28
C HIS A 178 -11.31 27.70 -38.08
N THR A 179 -11.97 27.78 -36.93
CA THR A 179 -11.44 28.42 -35.71
C THR A 179 -10.99 27.35 -34.71
N MET A 180 -9.73 27.44 -34.26
CA MET A 180 -9.18 26.56 -33.22
C MET A 180 -9.86 26.79 -31.87
N MET A 181 -10.64 25.82 -31.42
CA MET A 181 -11.32 25.78 -30.14
C MET A 181 -10.39 25.24 -29.06
N SER A 182 -10.23 26.00 -27.98
CA SER A 182 -9.52 25.57 -26.77
C SER A 182 -10.44 24.68 -25.94
N VAL A 183 -9.95 23.53 -25.49
CA VAL A 183 -10.72 22.63 -24.61
C VAL A 183 -9.92 22.20 -23.38
N GLN A 184 -10.64 21.87 -22.30
CA GLN A 184 -10.06 21.37 -21.05
C GLN A 184 -10.48 19.92 -20.83
N ILE A 185 -9.56 19.08 -20.37
CA ILE A 185 -9.81 17.68 -20.00
C ILE A 185 -9.51 17.43 -18.52
N GLY A 186 -9.94 16.28 -18.00
CA GLY A 186 -9.64 15.88 -16.63
C GLY A 186 -8.27 15.23 -16.57
N VAL A 187 -7.36 15.79 -15.77
CA VAL A 187 -6.04 15.19 -15.50
C VAL A 187 -5.84 15.08 -13.99
N HIS A 188 -5.37 13.93 -13.54
CA HIS A 188 -5.02 13.69 -12.14
C HIS A 188 -3.65 13.02 -12.08
N ALA A 189 -2.60 13.81 -11.80
CA ALA A 189 -1.24 13.35 -11.54
C ALA A 189 -0.78 13.95 -10.20
N ALA A 190 -0.58 13.10 -9.18
CA ALA A 190 -0.21 13.58 -7.86
C ALA A 190 1.22 14.15 -7.85
N GLY A 191 1.42 15.34 -7.28
CA GLY A 191 2.73 16.01 -7.20
C GLY A 191 3.23 16.60 -8.53
N LEU A 192 2.41 16.63 -9.59
CA LEU A 192 2.78 17.26 -10.86
C LEU A 192 2.45 18.76 -10.84
N ASP A 193 3.41 19.57 -11.25
CA ASP A 193 3.30 21.01 -11.50
C ASP A 193 4.05 21.28 -12.82
N CYS A 194 3.35 21.68 -13.88
CA CYS A 194 3.95 21.90 -15.20
C CYS A 194 4.58 23.31 -15.35
N SER A 195 4.73 24.07 -14.26
CA SER A 195 5.61 25.24 -14.21
C SER A 195 7.09 24.86 -13.99
N THR A 196 7.33 23.67 -13.41
CA THR A 196 8.68 23.16 -13.08
C THR A 196 8.95 21.75 -13.63
N GLY A 197 7.92 20.89 -13.73
CA GLY A 197 7.92 19.64 -14.47
C GLY A 197 7.44 19.80 -15.92
N SER A 198 7.28 18.69 -16.65
CA SER A 198 6.74 18.68 -18.00
C SER A 198 5.21 18.63 -18.01
N LYS A 199 4.62 19.18 -19.07
CA LYS A 199 3.23 18.92 -19.48
C LYS A 199 2.99 17.45 -19.79
N ILE A 200 1.72 17.06 -19.75
CA ILE A 200 1.26 15.71 -20.11
C ILE A 200 1.06 15.63 -21.64
N PRO A 201 1.70 14.68 -22.34
CA PRO A 201 1.48 14.46 -23.77
C PRO A 201 0.19 13.67 -24.01
N VAL A 202 -0.75 14.27 -24.74
CA VAL A 202 -2.04 13.70 -25.13
C VAL A 202 -2.01 13.41 -26.63
N GLN A 203 -2.01 12.12 -27.00
CA GLN A 203 -2.23 11.69 -28.36
C GLN A 203 -3.71 11.92 -28.73
N VAL A 204 -3.93 12.75 -29.73
CA VAL A 204 -5.21 12.99 -30.39
C VAL A 204 -5.26 12.19 -31.69
N SER A 205 -6.38 11.56 -32.01
CA SER A 205 -6.67 11.13 -33.39
C SER A 205 -8.17 11.15 -33.70
N GLY A 206 -8.57 11.63 -34.87
CA GLY A 206 -9.98 11.82 -35.23
C GLY A 206 -10.19 12.56 -36.54
N GLN A 207 -11.35 13.19 -36.70
CA GLN A 207 -11.68 14.05 -37.84
C GLN A 207 -12.26 15.38 -37.38
N ASP A 208 -11.88 16.47 -38.06
CA ASP A 208 -12.59 17.75 -37.95
C ASP A 208 -13.96 17.72 -38.66
N SER A 209 -14.74 18.79 -38.50
CA SER A 209 -16.09 18.93 -39.07
C SER A 209 -16.10 19.02 -40.60
N ASP A 210 -14.96 19.33 -41.24
CA ASP A 210 -14.80 19.33 -42.69
C ASP A 210 -14.34 17.95 -43.22
N GLY A 211 -14.08 16.98 -42.32
CA GLY A 211 -13.71 15.60 -42.62
C GLY A 211 -12.19 15.35 -42.72
N SER A 212 -11.35 16.30 -42.33
CA SER A 212 -9.90 16.14 -42.37
C SER A 212 -9.42 15.29 -41.20
N SER A 213 -8.60 14.27 -41.47
CA SER A 213 -8.03 13.41 -40.43
C SER A 213 -6.92 14.12 -39.63
N VAL A 214 -7.10 14.20 -38.32
CA VAL A 214 -6.10 14.72 -37.36
C VAL A 214 -5.44 13.54 -36.64
N SER A 215 -4.12 13.59 -36.43
CA SER A 215 -3.37 12.58 -35.69
C SER A 215 -2.05 13.17 -35.17
N GLU A 216 -2.08 13.78 -33.98
CA GLU A 216 -0.96 14.54 -33.40
C GLU A 216 -0.88 14.40 -31.87
N THR A 217 0.24 14.80 -31.26
CA THR A 217 0.36 14.91 -29.80
C THR A 217 0.27 16.38 -29.39
N LEU A 218 -0.67 16.67 -28.49
CA LEU A 218 -0.84 17.98 -27.85
C LEU A 218 -0.45 17.91 -26.37
N TYR A 219 -0.11 19.05 -25.76
CA TYR A 219 0.47 19.10 -24.42
C TYR A 219 -0.42 19.89 -23.46
N VAL A 220 -0.89 19.23 -22.40
CA VAL A 220 -1.73 19.85 -21.35
C VAL A 220 -0.98 20.06 -20.04
N ASP A 221 -1.35 21.10 -19.32
CA ASP A 221 -0.88 21.35 -17.95
C ASP A 221 -1.56 20.42 -16.91
N GLU A 222 -1.15 20.53 -15.65
CA GLU A 222 -1.71 19.78 -14.51
C GLU A 222 -3.21 20.04 -14.27
N HIS A 223 -3.76 21.13 -14.82
CA HIS A 223 -5.19 21.44 -14.81
C HIS A 223 -5.94 20.89 -16.06
N GLY A 224 -5.23 20.20 -16.96
CA GLY A 224 -5.79 19.62 -18.19
C GLY A 224 -6.09 20.63 -19.31
N ARG A 225 -5.48 21.82 -19.27
CA ARG A 225 -5.62 22.88 -20.28
C ARG A 225 -4.46 22.82 -21.26
N GLY A 226 -4.72 23.03 -22.55
CA GLY A 226 -3.67 23.14 -23.57
C GLY A 226 -4.03 22.58 -24.95
N ILE A 227 -5.06 21.73 -25.02
CA ILE A 227 -5.60 21.23 -26.30
C ILE A 227 -6.27 22.40 -27.04
N LYS A 228 -5.89 22.56 -28.31
CA LYS A 228 -6.60 23.38 -29.29
C LYS A 228 -6.85 22.55 -30.54
N LEU A 229 -8.11 22.41 -30.93
CA LEU A 229 -8.55 21.61 -32.07
C LEU A 229 -9.66 22.35 -32.81
N LEU A 230 -9.87 22.06 -34.09
CA LEU A 230 -11.10 22.47 -34.78
C LEU A 230 -12.32 21.74 -34.18
N PRO A 231 -13.55 22.22 -34.40
CA PRO A 231 -14.75 21.43 -34.07
C PRO A 231 -14.74 20.09 -34.80
N GLY A 232 -15.02 18.98 -34.12
CA GLY A 232 -14.87 17.63 -34.67
C GLY A 232 -14.99 16.52 -33.63
N ASP A 233 -14.85 15.27 -34.08
CA ASP A 233 -14.91 14.06 -33.26
C ASP A 233 -13.52 13.41 -33.15
N TYR A 234 -13.02 13.32 -31.91
CA TYR A 234 -11.64 12.91 -31.61
C TYR A 234 -11.57 11.84 -30.53
N THR A 235 -10.57 10.96 -30.64
CA THR A 235 -10.13 10.05 -29.59
C THR A 235 -8.89 10.63 -28.90
N LEU A 236 -8.94 10.73 -27.57
CA LEU A 236 -7.84 11.16 -26.72
C LEU A 236 -7.26 9.97 -25.94
N SER A 237 -5.94 9.97 -25.78
CA SER A 237 -5.22 9.04 -24.90
C SER A 237 -3.88 9.64 -24.48
N ILE A 238 -3.34 9.23 -23.32
CA ILE A 238 -2.03 9.73 -22.85
C ILE A 238 -0.92 8.99 -23.60
N ALA A 239 -0.01 9.72 -24.24
CA ALA A 239 1.02 9.15 -25.13
C ALA A 239 2.23 8.59 -24.37
N ALA A 240 2.62 9.25 -23.27
CA ALA A 240 3.69 8.87 -22.37
C ALA A 240 3.49 9.54 -21.00
N SER A 241 4.37 9.23 -20.04
CA SER A 241 4.38 9.92 -18.76
C SER A 241 4.85 11.38 -18.93
N PRO A 242 4.30 12.36 -18.18
CA PRO A 242 5.02 13.58 -17.86
C PRO A 242 6.20 13.26 -16.91
N ILE A 243 7.07 14.23 -16.65
CA ILE A 243 8.08 14.16 -15.59
C ILE A 243 7.84 15.30 -14.60
N ALA A 244 7.65 14.99 -13.32
CA ALA A 244 7.60 16.02 -12.28
C ALA A 244 8.99 16.59 -11.97
N ALA A 245 9.05 17.77 -11.35
CA ALA A 245 10.32 18.45 -11.02
C ALA A 245 11.26 17.60 -10.12
N ASP A 246 10.72 16.70 -9.30
CA ASP A 246 11.48 15.79 -8.44
C ASP A 246 11.89 14.47 -9.13
N GLY A 247 11.71 14.39 -10.46
CA GLY A 247 11.98 13.20 -11.26
C GLY A 247 10.87 12.15 -11.25
N THR A 248 9.69 12.42 -10.67
CA THR A 248 8.61 11.42 -10.67
C THR A 248 8.11 11.13 -12.09
N ILE A 249 8.23 9.86 -12.48
CA ILE A 249 7.58 9.22 -13.63
C ILE A 249 6.28 8.56 -13.15
N TYR A 250 5.28 8.49 -14.02
CA TYR A 250 3.94 8.02 -13.72
C TYR A 250 3.56 6.80 -14.57
N THR A 251 2.73 5.92 -13.99
CA THR A 251 2.01 4.89 -14.73
C THR A 251 0.97 5.55 -15.64
N VAL A 252 1.16 5.41 -16.95
CA VAL A 252 0.27 5.91 -18.00
C VAL A 252 -1.01 5.07 -18.07
N PRO A 253 -2.23 5.68 -18.04
CA PRO A 253 -3.46 4.94 -18.24
C PRO A 253 -3.62 4.52 -19.70
N THR A 254 -3.97 3.25 -19.95
CA THR A 254 -4.23 2.70 -21.29
C THR A 254 -5.60 3.08 -21.87
N THR A 255 -6.42 3.80 -21.09
CA THR A 255 -7.75 4.29 -21.46
C THR A 255 -7.68 5.20 -22.69
N LYS A 256 -8.64 5.02 -23.61
CA LYS A 256 -8.90 5.95 -24.71
C LYS A 256 -10.33 6.47 -24.62
N THR A 257 -10.53 7.76 -24.85
CA THR A 257 -11.84 8.40 -24.70
C THR A 257 -12.22 9.15 -25.97
N GLN A 258 -13.46 8.98 -26.44
CA GLN A 258 -14.01 9.77 -27.54
C GLN A 258 -14.62 11.07 -26.99
N VAL A 259 -14.39 12.19 -27.68
CA VAL A 259 -14.92 13.52 -27.36
C VAL A 259 -15.34 14.25 -28.63
N THR A 260 -16.39 15.07 -28.53
CA THR A 260 -16.78 15.99 -29.62
C THR A 260 -16.48 17.43 -29.22
N VAL A 261 -15.60 18.09 -29.97
CA VAL A 261 -15.29 19.52 -29.83
C VAL A 261 -16.33 20.33 -30.61
N LYS A 262 -16.95 21.32 -29.97
CA LYS A 262 -18.08 22.11 -30.53
C LYS A 262 -17.93 23.62 -30.34
N SER A 263 -17.19 24.07 -29.32
CA SER A 263 -17.02 25.48 -28.99
C SER A 263 -15.70 25.74 -28.25
N ASP A 264 -15.18 26.97 -28.35
CA ASP A 264 -14.03 27.42 -27.56
C ASP A 264 -14.38 27.47 -26.06
N GLY A 265 -13.38 27.18 -25.21
CA GLY A 265 -13.54 27.08 -23.76
C GLY A 265 -14.36 25.86 -23.28
N GLN A 266 -14.58 24.85 -24.12
CA GLN A 266 -15.41 23.69 -23.75
C GLN A 266 -14.69 22.80 -22.73
N ASP A 267 -15.33 22.61 -21.58
CA ASP A 267 -14.92 21.63 -20.57
C ASP A 267 -15.40 20.22 -20.97
N LEU A 268 -14.44 19.31 -21.09
CA LEU A 268 -14.61 17.88 -21.38
C LEU A 268 -14.18 17.01 -20.18
N SER A 269 -13.86 17.59 -19.02
CA SER A 269 -13.27 16.88 -17.87
C SER A 269 -14.12 15.73 -17.34
N ALA A 270 -15.44 15.87 -17.34
CA ALA A 270 -16.38 14.80 -16.97
C ALA A 270 -16.52 13.69 -18.03
N GLN A 271 -16.03 13.90 -19.26
CA GLN A 271 -16.05 12.93 -20.35
C GLN A 271 -14.68 12.24 -20.48
N ALA A 272 -13.60 13.03 -20.57
CA ALA A 272 -12.23 12.58 -20.70
C ALA A 272 -11.41 12.90 -19.44
N ALA A 273 -11.43 11.98 -18.49
CA ALA A 273 -10.62 12.03 -17.27
C ALA A 273 -9.50 10.97 -17.30
N PHE A 274 -8.24 11.39 -17.15
CA PHE A 274 -7.06 10.53 -17.12
C PHE A 274 -6.39 10.59 -15.74
N LYS A 275 -6.29 9.43 -15.07
CA LYS A 275 -5.68 9.30 -13.75
C LYS A 275 -4.34 8.58 -13.82
N LEU A 276 -3.28 9.36 -13.66
CA LEU A 276 -1.89 8.90 -13.63
C LEU A 276 -1.55 8.50 -12.18
N LYS A 277 -0.81 7.40 -12.02
CA LYS A 277 -0.38 6.89 -10.70
C LYS A 277 1.14 7.01 -10.56
N VAL A 278 1.63 7.21 -9.35
CA VAL A 278 3.07 7.11 -9.05
C VAL A 278 3.40 5.63 -8.78
N PRO A 279 4.30 4.99 -9.55
CA PRO A 279 4.83 3.66 -9.25
C PRO A 279 5.93 3.75 -8.18
N SER A 280 6.41 2.60 -7.68
CA SER A 280 7.62 2.61 -6.83
C SER A 280 8.83 3.01 -7.68
N ALA A 281 9.65 3.94 -7.19
CA ALA A 281 10.66 4.63 -8.00
C ALA A 281 11.77 3.69 -8.52
N ASP A 282 12.05 2.60 -7.81
CA ASP A 282 12.98 1.52 -8.20
C ASP A 282 12.46 0.68 -9.39
N THR A 283 11.14 0.64 -9.61
CA THR A 283 10.51 -0.15 -10.69
C THR A 283 10.45 0.57 -12.04
N VAL A 284 10.86 1.84 -12.10
CA VAL A 284 10.82 2.66 -13.32
C VAL A 284 11.95 2.28 -14.28
N THR A 285 11.65 1.99 -15.55
CA THR A 285 12.66 1.57 -16.53
C THR A 285 13.38 2.76 -17.20
N ASN A 286 14.53 2.52 -17.84
CA ASN A 286 15.15 3.51 -18.75
C ASN A 286 14.15 3.92 -19.83
N ASP A 287 13.55 2.94 -20.53
CA ASP A 287 12.60 3.15 -21.62
C ASP A 287 11.42 4.06 -21.23
N GLN A 288 10.95 4.00 -19.97
CA GLN A 288 9.90 4.89 -19.45
C GLN A 288 10.39 6.32 -19.23
N ILE A 289 11.61 6.48 -18.70
CA ILE A 289 12.27 7.79 -18.50
C ILE A 289 12.58 8.43 -19.86
N ASP A 290 13.11 7.65 -20.81
CA ASP A 290 13.51 8.13 -22.13
C ASP A 290 12.29 8.46 -23.01
N ALA A 291 11.21 7.66 -22.92
CA ALA A 291 9.94 8.01 -23.56
C ALA A 291 9.33 9.29 -22.99
N ALA A 292 9.36 9.48 -21.66
CA ALA A 292 8.88 10.70 -21.02
C ALA A 292 9.74 11.92 -21.40
N ALA A 293 11.07 11.76 -21.42
CA ALA A 293 12.02 12.80 -21.80
C ALA A 293 11.85 13.24 -23.26
N LYS A 294 11.63 12.29 -24.18
CA LYS A 294 11.32 12.58 -25.58
C LYS A 294 10.12 13.51 -25.73
N TYR A 295 8.98 13.19 -25.08
CA TYR A 295 7.80 14.07 -25.15
C TYR A 295 7.99 15.38 -24.35
N ALA A 296 8.82 15.38 -23.30
CA ALA A 296 9.22 16.62 -22.62
C ALA A 296 10.02 17.55 -23.55
N GLU A 297 10.86 17.01 -24.44
CA GLU A 297 11.62 17.76 -25.45
C GLU A 297 10.76 18.18 -26.65
N GLU A 298 9.89 17.29 -27.17
CA GLU A 298 9.03 17.53 -28.34
C GLU A 298 7.91 18.59 -28.10
N GLY A 299 7.73 19.07 -26.87
CA GLY A 299 6.77 20.14 -26.54
C GLY A 299 6.25 20.15 -25.11
N GLY A 300 6.62 19.16 -24.29
CA GLY A 300 6.23 19.09 -22.88
C GLY A 300 6.89 20.14 -21.98
N THR A 301 7.99 20.77 -22.41
CA THR A 301 8.74 21.80 -21.67
C THR A 301 9.05 23.01 -22.56
N SER A 302 9.68 24.05 -22.00
CA SER A 302 10.12 25.24 -22.74
C SER A 302 11.42 25.05 -23.53
N SER A 303 12.21 24.00 -23.25
CA SER A 303 13.47 23.73 -23.97
C SER A 303 13.95 22.28 -23.79
N ALA A 304 14.72 21.78 -24.76
CA ALA A 304 15.41 20.49 -24.67
C ALA A 304 16.34 20.39 -23.43
N ALA A 305 16.94 21.50 -23.00
CA ALA A 305 17.74 21.55 -21.78
C ALA A 305 16.88 21.26 -20.53
N THR A 306 15.70 21.86 -20.45
CA THR A 306 14.72 21.60 -19.37
C THR A 306 14.27 20.14 -19.36
N ALA A 307 13.94 19.57 -20.53
CA ALA A 307 13.59 18.17 -20.67
C ALA A 307 14.71 17.22 -20.18
N LYS A 308 15.97 17.55 -20.52
CA LYS A 308 17.14 16.78 -20.09
C LYS A 308 17.41 16.86 -18.58
N VAL A 309 17.21 18.02 -17.95
CA VAL A 309 17.30 18.17 -16.49
C VAL A 309 16.24 17.29 -15.80
N LEU A 310 15.01 17.23 -16.32
CA LEU A 310 13.96 16.35 -15.81
C LEU A 310 14.30 14.86 -16.02
N GLN A 311 14.86 14.48 -17.16
CA GLN A 311 15.37 13.11 -17.41
C GLN A 311 16.48 12.72 -16.40
N GLN A 312 17.38 13.65 -16.09
CA GLN A 312 18.44 13.46 -15.09
C GLN A 312 17.85 13.32 -13.68
N ALA A 313 16.89 14.16 -13.30
CA ALA A 313 16.18 14.05 -12.02
C ALA A 313 15.46 12.69 -11.87
N ALA A 314 14.78 12.22 -12.92
CA ALA A 314 14.12 10.92 -12.93
C ALA A 314 15.10 9.75 -12.83
N THR A 315 16.23 9.84 -13.53
CA THR A 315 17.33 8.87 -13.46
C THR A 315 17.94 8.82 -12.06
N ALA A 316 18.22 9.98 -11.45
CA ALA A 316 18.75 10.09 -10.10
C ALA A 316 17.78 9.52 -9.05
N ARG A 317 16.48 9.88 -9.14
CA ARG A 317 15.42 9.37 -8.26
C ARG A 317 15.33 7.85 -8.27
N ARG A 318 15.27 7.24 -9.46
CA ARG A 318 15.28 5.77 -9.60
C ARG A 318 16.55 5.18 -9.03
N ASN A 319 17.72 5.69 -9.42
CA ASN A 319 19.00 5.12 -8.97
C ASN A 319 19.14 5.19 -7.44
N ALA A 320 18.69 6.27 -6.80
CA ALA A 320 18.64 6.38 -5.35
C ALA A 320 17.69 5.34 -4.71
N ALA A 321 16.51 5.13 -5.29
CA ALA A 321 15.56 4.11 -4.82
C ALA A 321 16.11 2.67 -4.99
N VAL A 322 16.70 2.35 -6.14
CA VAL A 322 17.37 1.06 -6.38
C VAL A 322 18.52 0.83 -5.40
N ASN A 323 19.34 1.85 -5.14
CA ASN A 323 20.44 1.78 -4.18
C ASN A 323 19.91 1.60 -2.73
N ALA A 324 18.83 2.28 -2.35
CA ALA A 324 18.21 2.12 -1.04
C ALA A 324 17.63 0.70 -0.84
N VAL A 325 16.89 0.17 -1.81
CA VAL A 325 16.37 -1.21 -1.78
C VAL A 325 17.52 -2.23 -1.79
N GLY A 326 18.57 -1.97 -2.55
CA GLY A 326 19.80 -2.78 -2.57
C GLY A 326 20.51 -2.79 -1.22
N ALA A 327 20.65 -1.63 -0.56
CA ALA A 327 21.26 -1.49 0.76
C ALA A 327 20.41 -2.16 1.85
N GLN A 328 19.08 -1.99 1.84
CA GLN A 328 18.15 -2.68 2.74
C GLN A 328 18.26 -4.20 2.59
N LYS A 329 18.26 -4.71 1.35
CA LYS A 329 18.41 -6.15 1.08
C LYS A 329 19.79 -6.67 1.50
N ALA A 330 20.85 -5.90 1.28
CA ALA A 330 22.20 -6.26 1.73
C ALA A 330 22.31 -6.28 3.25
N GLN A 331 21.64 -5.36 3.96
CA GLN A 331 21.61 -5.35 5.42
C GLN A 331 20.82 -6.54 5.96
N ALA A 332 19.59 -6.77 5.48
CA ALA A 332 18.79 -7.93 5.87
C ALA A 332 19.47 -9.28 5.58
N ALA A 333 20.35 -9.34 4.58
CA ALA A 333 21.20 -10.50 4.33
C ALA A 333 22.31 -10.68 5.38
N ARG A 334 22.97 -9.59 5.82
CA ARG A 334 23.94 -9.62 6.95
C ARG A 334 23.26 -9.96 8.26
N ASP A 335 22.08 -9.41 8.52
CA ASP A 335 21.29 -9.67 9.73
C ASP A 335 20.74 -11.10 9.75
N ALA A 336 20.61 -11.76 8.59
CA ALA A 336 20.34 -13.20 8.51
C ALA A 336 21.61 -14.03 8.76
N ASP A 337 22.71 -13.72 8.06
CA ASP A 337 24.01 -14.39 8.19
C ASP A 337 24.56 -14.34 9.63
N ALA A 338 24.46 -13.19 10.31
CA ALA A 338 24.88 -13.02 11.70
C ALA A 338 24.03 -13.84 12.69
N ARG A 339 22.75 -14.09 12.38
CA ARG A 339 21.86 -14.96 13.17
C ARG A 339 22.01 -16.44 12.84
N HIS A 340 22.50 -16.78 11.65
CA HIS A 340 22.75 -18.15 11.24
C HIS A 340 23.82 -18.81 12.12
N LYS A 341 23.63 -20.07 12.52
CA LYS A 341 24.56 -20.86 13.33
C LYS A 341 24.60 -22.29 12.79
N ALA A 342 25.80 -22.85 12.61
CA ALA A 342 26.01 -24.17 12.01
C ALA A 342 26.92 -25.04 12.90
N THR A 343 26.52 -26.28 13.10
CA THR A 343 27.21 -27.30 13.89
C THR A 343 27.60 -28.50 13.03
N ASP A 344 28.29 -29.48 13.61
CA ASP A 344 28.70 -30.69 12.86
C ASP A 344 27.51 -31.54 12.36
N LEU A 345 26.29 -31.32 12.88
CA LEU A 345 25.09 -32.12 12.55
C LEU A 345 23.85 -31.30 12.17
N TYR A 346 23.73 -30.04 12.61
CA TYR A 346 22.60 -29.17 12.29
C TYR A 346 22.98 -27.69 12.15
N GLN A 347 22.15 -26.98 11.39
CA GLN A 347 22.11 -25.52 11.25
C GLN A 347 20.80 -24.97 11.81
N LEU A 348 20.81 -23.72 12.28
CA LEU A 348 19.63 -22.96 12.64
C LEU A 348 19.80 -21.46 12.38
N ASP A 349 18.72 -20.70 12.52
CA ASP A 349 18.75 -19.24 12.52
C ASP A 349 18.25 -18.74 13.88
N ILE A 350 19.08 -17.98 14.61
CA ILE A 350 18.66 -17.34 15.87
C ILE A 350 17.42 -16.46 15.60
N PRO A 351 16.38 -16.47 16.44
CA PRO A 351 15.19 -15.62 16.28
C PRO A 351 15.54 -14.14 16.09
N VAL A 352 14.76 -13.42 15.27
CA VAL A 352 15.06 -12.01 14.95
C VAL A 352 14.82 -11.11 16.17
N GLU A 353 13.90 -11.52 17.04
CA GLU A 353 13.57 -10.92 18.33
C GLU A 353 14.72 -10.99 19.35
N TRP A 354 15.67 -11.91 19.17
CA TRP A 354 16.82 -12.13 20.04
C TRP A 354 18.10 -11.45 19.52
N TYR A 355 18.07 -10.88 18.31
CA TYR A 355 19.26 -10.31 17.68
C TYR A 355 19.83 -9.12 18.45
N GLY A 356 21.13 -9.18 18.75
CA GLY A 356 21.81 -8.18 19.59
C GLY A 356 21.53 -8.28 21.10
N LYS A 357 20.71 -9.25 21.54
CA LYS A 357 20.41 -9.53 22.95
C LYS A 357 20.99 -10.86 23.46
N VAL A 358 21.34 -11.77 22.55
CA VAL A 358 21.91 -13.09 22.88
C VAL A 358 23.27 -13.31 22.22
N GLU A 359 24.10 -14.08 22.91
CA GLU A 359 25.36 -14.63 22.40
C GLU A 359 25.29 -16.16 22.37
N THR A 360 26.30 -16.81 21.79
CA THR A 360 26.31 -18.28 21.62
C THR A 360 27.69 -18.89 21.84
N TRP A 361 27.74 -20.02 22.55
CA TRP A 361 28.92 -20.89 22.60
C TRP A 361 28.60 -22.24 21.96
N GLN A 362 29.60 -22.85 21.33
CA GLN A 362 29.47 -24.10 20.58
C GLN A 362 30.54 -25.10 20.99
N ASN A 363 30.15 -26.37 21.18
CA ASN A 363 31.06 -27.49 21.39
C ASN A 363 30.62 -28.65 20.49
N GLY A 364 31.19 -28.71 19.29
CA GLY A 364 30.80 -29.64 18.23
C GLY A 364 29.34 -29.49 17.81
N SER A 365 28.51 -30.47 18.19
CA SER A 365 27.04 -30.52 17.96
C SER A 365 26.21 -30.01 19.15
N THR A 366 26.81 -29.49 20.20
CA THR A 366 26.11 -28.77 21.27
C THR A 366 26.24 -27.27 21.04
N LEU A 367 25.14 -26.54 21.08
CA LEU A 367 25.12 -25.07 21.00
C LEU A 367 24.29 -24.51 22.15
N CYS A 368 24.84 -23.58 22.92
CA CYS A 368 24.07 -22.80 23.88
C CYS A 368 23.83 -21.38 23.34
N ILE A 369 22.65 -20.85 23.64
CA ILE A 369 22.22 -19.47 23.40
C ILE A 369 21.99 -18.85 24.77
N TYR A 370 22.73 -17.82 25.12
CA TYR A 370 22.75 -17.19 26.45
C TYR A 370 22.63 -15.66 26.34
N LEU A 371 22.35 -14.98 27.45
CA LEU A 371 22.17 -13.52 27.47
C LEU A 371 23.49 -12.80 27.12
N ALA A 372 23.45 -11.83 26.21
CA ALA A 372 24.67 -11.16 25.76
C ALA A 372 25.38 -10.45 26.93
N GLY A 373 26.68 -10.72 27.10
CA GLY A 373 27.49 -10.23 28.22
C GLY A 373 27.36 -11.01 29.53
N ASP A 374 26.57 -12.09 29.59
CA ASP A 374 26.42 -12.97 30.75
C ASP A 374 26.35 -14.45 30.35
N SER A 375 27.51 -15.11 30.32
CA SER A 375 27.66 -16.53 29.93
C SER A 375 26.99 -17.52 30.87
N ASP A 376 26.69 -17.10 32.10
CA ASP A 376 26.15 -17.97 33.15
C ASP A 376 24.61 -17.99 33.14
N THR A 377 24.01 -17.30 32.16
CA THR A 377 22.56 -17.08 31.99
C THR A 377 22.08 -17.67 30.64
N PRO A 378 21.92 -19.01 30.55
CA PRO A 378 21.46 -19.68 29.32
C PRO A 378 19.96 -19.48 29.07
N LEU A 379 19.58 -19.12 27.85
CA LEU A 379 18.17 -19.12 27.40
C LEU A 379 17.77 -20.45 26.78
N VAL A 380 18.68 -21.11 26.06
CA VAL A 380 18.48 -22.45 25.52
C VAL A 380 19.83 -23.15 25.30
N THR A 381 19.89 -24.43 25.65
CA THR A 381 20.95 -25.36 25.26
C THR A 381 20.38 -26.37 24.26
N LEU A 382 20.99 -26.47 23.09
CA LEU A 382 20.62 -27.37 22.00
C LEU A 382 21.56 -28.58 21.98
N VAL A 383 21.04 -29.75 22.35
CA VAL A 383 21.79 -31.01 22.46
C VAL A 383 21.31 -32.01 21.43
N THR A 384 22.23 -32.55 20.62
CA THR A 384 21.90 -33.59 19.63
C THR A 384 21.96 -34.98 20.26
N VAL A 385 20.86 -35.73 20.16
CA VAL A 385 20.71 -37.10 20.68
C VAL A 385 20.31 -38.04 19.54
N ARG A 386 20.74 -39.31 19.57
CA ARG A 386 20.39 -40.28 18.53
C ARG A 386 18.92 -40.68 18.67
N ASP A 387 18.24 -40.90 17.55
CA ASP A 387 16.86 -41.36 17.55
C ASP A 387 16.73 -42.74 18.26
N GLY A 388 16.00 -42.75 19.38
CA GLY A 388 15.82 -43.92 20.25
C GLY A 388 16.65 -43.90 21.55
N GLU A 389 17.58 -42.95 21.71
CA GLU A 389 18.24 -42.66 22.99
C GLU A 389 17.40 -41.65 23.81
N SER A 390 17.46 -41.72 25.14
CA SER A 390 16.73 -40.82 26.04
C SER A 390 17.56 -39.58 26.39
N PHE A 391 17.02 -38.39 26.15
CA PHE A 391 17.55 -37.15 26.69
C PHE A 391 17.07 -36.90 28.13
N THR A 392 17.93 -36.29 28.94
CA THR A 392 17.61 -35.72 30.25
C THR A 392 18.35 -34.38 30.33
N PRO A 393 17.68 -33.26 30.68
CA PRO A 393 18.32 -31.96 30.83
C PRO A 393 19.18 -31.90 32.10
N ASP A 394 20.02 -30.86 32.20
CA ASP A 394 20.84 -30.59 33.38
C ASP A 394 20.00 -30.18 34.61
N GLU A 395 20.58 -30.20 35.81
CA GLU A 395 19.84 -29.95 37.05
C GLU A 395 19.33 -28.51 37.16
N GLY A 396 18.00 -28.35 37.02
CA GLY A 396 17.30 -27.05 37.02
C GLY A 396 16.66 -26.69 35.68
N ASP A 397 17.08 -27.34 34.59
CA ASP A 397 16.54 -27.14 33.25
C ASP A 397 15.28 -27.98 32.99
N ALA A 398 14.39 -27.45 32.14
CA ALA A 398 13.29 -28.20 31.54
C ALA A 398 13.62 -28.57 30.08
N VAL A 399 12.90 -29.54 29.51
CA VAL A 399 12.91 -29.76 28.05
C VAL A 399 11.90 -28.79 27.42
N LEU A 400 12.42 -27.78 26.73
CA LEU A 400 11.68 -26.70 26.08
C LEU A 400 11.21 -27.07 24.67
N GLY A 401 11.72 -28.16 24.11
CA GLY A 401 11.20 -28.77 22.88
C GLY A 401 12.18 -29.71 22.18
N ALA A 402 11.81 -30.19 20.99
CA ALA A 402 12.67 -31.07 20.18
C ALA A 402 12.41 -30.92 18.67
N ALA A 403 13.47 -31.03 17.87
CA ALA A 403 13.44 -31.02 16.41
C ALA A 403 14.16 -32.26 15.85
N ASN A 404 13.43 -33.16 15.19
CA ASN A 404 14.03 -34.32 14.52
C ASN A 404 14.69 -33.89 13.19
N LEU A 405 15.94 -34.29 12.98
CA LEU A 405 16.74 -33.90 11.82
C LEU A 405 16.51 -34.80 10.57
N GLY A 406 15.72 -35.87 10.70
CA GLY A 406 15.46 -36.85 9.63
C GLY A 406 16.64 -37.75 9.26
N ASN A 407 17.81 -37.55 9.88
CA ASN A 407 19.07 -38.26 9.60
C ASN A 407 19.46 -39.29 10.68
N GLY A 408 18.54 -39.62 11.60
CA GLY A 408 18.78 -40.53 12.74
C GLY A 408 19.17 -39.82 14.04
N TYR A 409 19.01 -38.50 14.10
CA TYR A 409 19.23 -37.68 15.29
C TYR A 409 18.07 -36.69 15.52
N THR A 410 17.87 -36.33 16.78
CA THR A 410 16.93 -35.32 17.25
C THR A 410 17.69 -34.30 18.10
N VAL A 411 17.51 -33.01 17.83
CA VAL A 411 18.01 -31.92 18.66
C VAL A 411 16.97 -31.61 19.73
N TYR A 412 17.34 -31.76 20.99
CA TYR A 412 16.54 -31.31 22.12
C TYR A 412 16.96 -29.89 22.51
N ALA A 413 15.97 -29.05 22.81
CA ALA A 413 16.18 -27.77 23.45
C ALA A 413 15.88 -27.92 24.95
N SER A 414 16.84 -27.59 25.81
CA SER A 414 16.63 -27.44 27.25
C SER A 414 16.98 -26.03 27.72
N GLY A 415 16.54 -25.67 28.92
CA GLY A 415 16.90 -24.40 29.55
C GLY A 415 16.09 -24.12 30.81
N PRO A 416 16.43 -23.07 31.56
CA PRO A 416 15.69 -22.62 32.72
C PRO A 416 14.36 -21.98 32.29
N VAL A 417 13.28 -22.33 33.00
CA VAL A 417 11.94 -21.80 32.76
C VAL A 417 11.81 -20.42 33.41
N TYR A 418 12.17 -19.34 32.73
CA TYR A 418 12.34 -18.04 33.39
C TYR A 418 11.07 -17.45 34.06
N PRO A 419 9.86 -17.56 33.48
CA PRO A 419 8.60 -17.19 34.14
C PRO A 419 8.31 -17.97 35.44
N TYR A 420 8.96 -19.10 35.67
CA TYR A 420 8.89 -19.89 36.91
C TYR A 420 10.05 -19.58 37.86
N VAL A 421 11.29 -19.53 37.35
CA VAL A 421 12.51 -19.29 38.13
C VAL A 421 12.52 -17.88 38.75
N VAL A 422 12.26 -16.84 37.94
CA VAL A 422 12.35 -15.44 38.36
C VAL A 422 11.44 -15.15 39.58
N PRO A 423 10.14 -15.50 39.59
CA PRO A 423 9.30 -15.27 40.76
C PRO A 423 9.69 -16.06 42.01
N GLN A 424 10.22 -17.28 41.90
CA GLN A 424 10.61 -18.06 43.09
C GLN A 424 11.82 -17.48 43.80
N THR A 425 12.83 -17.08 43.03
CA THR A 425 14.00 -16.32 43.49
C THR A 425 13.58 -15.04 44.22
N ILE A 426 12.74 -14.21 43.60
CA ILE A 426 12.30 -12.91 44.19
C ILE A 426 11.47 -13.08 45.47
N ASN A 427 10.81 -14.23 45.66
CA ASN A 427 10.06 -14.54 46.88
C ASN A 427 10.89 -15.27 47.95
N GLY A 428 12.19 -15.47 47.74
CA GLY A 428 13.10 -16.07 48.73
C GLY A 428 12.77 -17.53 49.08
N ARG A 429 12.24 -18.30 48.12
CA ARG A 429 11.82 -19.70 48.34
C ARG A 429 12.86 -20.74 47.93
N THR A 430 13.89 -20.34 47.21
CA THR A 430 15.00 -21.19 46.77
C THR A 430 16.25 -20.93 47.62
N GLN A 431 16.95 -22.00 48.04
CA GLN A 431 18.23 -21.90 48.77
C GLN A 431 19.46 -22.10 47.87
N SER A 432 19.28 -22.10 46.55
CA SER A 432 20.37 -22.20 45.57
C SER A 432 20.94 -20.81 45.21
N PRO A 433 22.26 -20.65 44.97
CA PRO A 433 22.89 -19.33 44.83
C PRO A 433 22.49 -18.46 43.63
N VAL A 434 21.67 -18.96 42.69
CA VAL A 434 21.24 -18.26 41.45
C VAL A 434 20.20 -17.15 41.72
N SER A 435 20.35 -16.45 42.84
CA SER A 435 19.48 -15.37 43.33
C SER A 435 20.08 -13.98 43.06
N THR A 436 20.68 -13.80 41.88
CA THR A 436 21.56 -12.66 41.56
C THR A 436 21.11 -11.79 40.39
N TYR A 437 20.04 -12.16 39.66
CA TYR A 437 19.53 -11.35 38.54
C TYR A 437 19.13 -9.93 38.98
N PRO A 438 19.72 -8.87 38.36
CA PRO A 438 19.20 -7.53 38.44
C PRO A 438 17.75 -7.46 37.97
N MET A 439 16.99 -6.49 38.48
CA MET A 439 15.57 -6.30 38.14
C MET A 439 15.35 -6.21 36.62
N ASP A 440 16.21 -5.47 35.93
CA ASP A 440 16.09 -5.22 34.48
C ASP A 440 16.44 -6.48 33.67
N THR A 441 17.45 -7.24 34.10
CA THR A 441 17.80 -8.57 33.55
C THR A 441 16.64 -9.57 33.72
N ALA A 442 16.00 -9.58 34.89
CA ALA A 442 14.85 -10.44 35.17
C ALA A 442 13.59 -10.06 34.38
N ILE A 443 13.49 -8.81 33.90
CA ILE A 443 12.47 -8.37 32.93
C ILE A 443 12.85 -8.86 31.53
N GLU A 444 14.09 -8.61 31.10
CA GLU A 444 14.57 -8.95 29.75
C GLU A 444 14.52 -10.44 29.45
N LEU A 445 14.92 -11.31 30.39
CA LEU A 445 14.86 -12.77 30.22
C LEU A 445 13.42 -13.26 30.02
N VAL A 446 12.48 -12.73 30.81
CA VAL A 446 11.03 -13.01 30.68
C VAL A 446 10.47 -12.51 29.35
N GLU A 447 10.89 -11.32 28.90
CA GLU A 447 10.43 -10.74 27.64
C GLU A 447 11.01 -11.48 26.42
N LEU A 448 12.27 -11.93 26.50
CA LEU A 448 12.96 -12.74 25.48
C LEU A 448 12.34 -14.13 25.32
N THR A 449 12.03 -14.82 26.42
CA THR A 449 11.55 -16.22 26.39
C THR A 449 10.03 -16.36 26.30
N THR A 450 9.26 -15.29 26.51
CA THR A 450 7.80 -15.27 26.24
C THR A 450 7.41 -14.42 25.02
N GLY A 451 8.35 -13.76 24.36
CA GLY A 451 8.08 -12.91 23.20
C GLY A 451 7.26 -11.67 23.54
N ASN A 452 7.55 -11.05 24.68
CA ASN A 452 6.79 -9.94 25.27
C ASN A 452 5.30 -10.23 25.56
N ARG A 453 4.88 -11.51 25.57
CA ARG A 453 3.46 -11.89 25.81
C ARG A 453 3.03 -11.76 27.26
N TYR A 454 3.99 -11.83 28.20
CA TYR A 454 3.80 -11.44 29.60
C TYR A 454 4.78 -10.35 29.98
N THR A 455 4.30 -9.35 30.73
CA THR A 455 5.19 -8.45 31.47
C THR A 455 5.64 -9.12 32.76
N TYR A 456 6.83 -8.76 33.24
CA TYR A 456 7.32 -9.14 34.57
C TYR A 456 6.28 -8.87 35.68
N SER A 457 5.48 -7.80 35.57
CA SER A 457 4.46 -7.46 36.59
C SER A 457 3.29 -8.44 36.63
N GLN A 458 2.95 -9.09 35.51
CA GLN A 458 1.97 -10.18 35.50
C GLN A 458 2.60 -11.45 36.08
N ILE A 459 3.82 -11.78 35.66
CA ILE A 459 4.59 -12.93 36.17
C ILE A 459 4.89 -12.83 37.69
N LYS A 460 5.00 -11.61 38.24
CA LYS A 460 5.14 -11.39 39.69
C LYS A 460 3.84 -11.50 40.50
N ASN A 461 2.70 -11.19 39.91
CA ASN A 461 1.42 -11.12 40.62
C ASN A 461 0.52 -12.33 40.36
N ASP A 462 0.30 -12.67 39.09
CA ASP A 462 -0.66 -13.66 38.62
C ASP A 462 -0.11 -15.10 38.61
N LEU A 463 1.22 -15.23 38.72
CA LEU A 463 1.96 -16.50 38.74
C LEU A 463 2.55 -16.88 40.12
N VAL A 464 2.43 -16.01 41.12
CA VAL A 464 2.89 -16.26 42.51
C VAL A 464 1.74 -16.71 43.43
N GLY A 465 0.50 -16.71 42.91
CA GLY A 465 -0.69 -17.17 43.60
C GLY A 465 -0.59 -18.63 44.08
N LYS A 466 -1.34 -18.97 45.14
CA LYS A 466 -1.31 -20.31 45.76
C LYS A 466 -1.90 -21.44 44.91
N ASP A 467 -2.40 -21.10 43.73
CA ASP A 467 -3.37 -21.90 42.98
C ASP A 467 -2.77 -22.53 41.71
N GLY A 468 -1.44 -22.54 41.58
CA GLY A 468 -0.72 -23.36 40.60
C GLY A 468 -0.59 -22.80 39.17
N ASN A 469 -0.87 -21.51 38.94
CA ASN A 469 -0.88 -20.90 37.59
C ASN A 469 0.51 -20.77 36.91
N ALA A 470 1.56 -21.40 37.44
CA ALA A 470 2.88 -21.47 36.85
C ALA A 470 2.86 -22.18 35.48
N ASP A 471 2.17 -23.32 35.41
CA ASP A 471 2.06 -24.19 34.24
C ASP A 471 1.63 -23.44 32.98
N ALA A 472 0.81 -22.38 33.13
CA ALA A 472 0.34 -21.55 32.03
C ALA A 472 1.46 -20.71 31.38
N ALA A 473 2.43 -20.20 32.15
CA ALA A 473 3.56 -19.46 31.58
C ALA A 473 4.72 -20.37 31.18
N THR A 474 4.99 -21.44 31.95
CA THR A 474 5.91 -22.53 31.54
C THR A 474 5.50 -23.06 30.17
N LYS A 475 4.20 -23.30 29.97
CA LYS A 475 3.68 -23.67 28.66
C LYS A 475 3.81 -22.55 27.63
N LEU A 476 3.55 -21.28 27.95
CA LEU A 476 3.65 -20.21 26.94
C LEU A 476 5.09 -19.97 26.46
N GLU A 477 6.07 -20.11 27.34
CA GLU A 477 7.50 -20.10 27.01
C GLU A 477 7.86 -21.29 26.11
N THR A 478 7.48 -22.51 26.51
CA THR A 478 7.66 -23.73 25.71
C THR A 478 7.01 -23.59 24.32
N ASP A 479 5.75 -23.15 24.25
CA ASP A 479 5.00 -22.94 23.00
C ASP A 479 5.63 -21.83 22.14
N TYR A 480 6.22 -20.79 22.75
CA TYR A 480 6.89 -19.70 22.03
C TYR A 480 8.25 -20.11 21.46
N LEU A 481 9.09 -20.77 22.27
CA LEU A 481 10.37 -21.34 21.83
C LEU A 481 10.18 -22.38 20.73
N ALA A 482 9.17 -23.25 20.88
CA ALA A 482 8.76 -24.19 19.85
C ALA A 482 8.23 -23.52 18.57
N GLN A 483 7.67 -22.30 18.67
CA GLN A 483 7.19 -21.53 17.54
C GLN A 483 8.31 -20.77 16.80
N ILE A 484 9.31 -20.22 17.50
CA ILE A 484 10.35 -19.36 16.88
C ILE A 484 11.64 -20.10 16.52
N LEU A 485 12.08 -21.06 17.33
CA LEU A 485 13.43 -21.61 17.26
C LEU A 485 13.46 -22.94 16.49
N LEU A 486 12.68 -23.92 16.95
CA LEU A 486 12.66 -25.28 16.41
C LEU A 486 12.42 -25.35 14.88
N PRO A 487 11.54 -24.52 14.25
CA PRO A 487 11.32 -24.57 12.81
C PRO A 487 12.52 -24.09 11.96
N SER A 488 13.50 -23.41 12.58
CA SER A 488 14.74 -23.02 11.91
C SER A 488 15.78 -24.16 11.88
N ILE A 489 15.75 -25.05 12.88
CA ILE A 489 16.70 -26.17 13.06
C ILE A 489 16.53 -27.19 11.93
N LYS A 490 17.61 -27.46 11.20
CA LYS A 490 17.66 -28.41 10.07
C LYS A 490 18.98 -29.16 10.09
N ALA A 491 19.03 -30.35 9.50
CA ALA A 491 20.30 -31.06 9.28
C ALA A 491 21.32 -30.19 8.53
N GLN A 492 22.60 -30.40 8.81
CA GLN A 492 23.70 -29.86 8.01
C GLN A 492 23.79 -30.65 6.68
N ASP A 493 23.97 -29.93 5.56
CA ASP A 493 24.12 -30.50 4.20
C ASP A 493 25.53 -31.07 3.92
#